data_AF-A0A6L3B332-F1
#
_entry.id   AF-A0A6L3B332-F1
#
_cell.length_a   1.000
_cell.length_b   1.000
_cell.length_c   1.000
_cell.angle_alpha   90.00
_cell.angle_beta   90.00
_cell.angle_gamma   90.00
#
_symmetry.space_group_name_H-M   'P 1'
#
loop_
_entity.id
_entity.type
_entity.pdbx_description
1 polymer ?
#
loop_
_entity_poly.entity_id
_entity_poly.type
_entity_poly.pdbx_seq_one_letter_code
_entity_poly.pdbx_strand_id
1 'polypeptide(L)' 'MDAAEVRRLRAAAGLTQGKLAAKVGLSLRQIAYLEAGERRVEDDVAERIRTVCTEAAARKAMSSAA' A
#
# COMPACT_ATOMS: atom_id res chain seq x y z
N MET A 1 8.56 3.73 8.18
CA MET A 1 7.85 4.08 6.93
C MET A 1 7.05 5.33 7.19
N ASP A 2 7.07 6.30 6.28
CA ASP A 2 6.28 7.54 6.41
C ASP A 2 5.03 7.53 5.51
N ALA A 3 4.18 8.55 5.67
CA ALA A 3 2.93 8.68 4.93
C ALA A 3 3.13 8.79 3.41
N ALA A 4 4.18 9.48 2.98
CA ALA A 4 4.50 9.66 1.56
C ALA A 4 4.96 8.34 0.92
N GLU A 5 5.73 7.54 1.65
CA GLU A 5 6.17 6.20 1.24
C GLU A 5 4.97 5.27 1.02
N VAL A 6 3.99 5.24 1.92
CA VAL A 6 2.75 4.44 1.76
C VAL A 6 2.04 4.81 0.45
N ARG A 7 1.78 6.11 0.26
CA ARG A 7 1.05 6.61 -0.92
C ARG A 7 1.80 6.28 -2.21
N ARG A 8 3.13 6.44 -2.22
CA ARG A 8 3.99 6.16 -3.37
C ARG A 8 3.97 4.67 -3.73
N LEU A 9 4.16 3.79 -2.76
CA LEU A 9 4.14 2.33 -2.97
C LEU A 9 2.78 1.86 -3.50
N ARG A 10 1.69 2.35 -2.91
CA ARG A 10 0.33 2.04 -3.35
C ARG A 10 0.07 2.48 -4.80
N ALA A 11 0.47 3.71 -5.13
CA ALA A 11 0.28 4.27 -6.47
C ALA A 11 1.09 3.51 -7.53
N ALA A 12 2.36 3.18 -7.24
CA ALA A 12 3.20 2.38 -8.13
C ALA A 12 2.60 0.98 -8.38
N ALA A 13 2.01 0.39 -7.34
CA ALA A 13 1.30 -0.88 -7.42
C ALA A 13 -0.07 -0.82 -8.15
N GLY A 14 -0.53 0.38 -8.54
CA GLY A 14 -1.84 0.57 -9.18
C GLY A 14 -3.03 0.24 -8.27
N LEU A 15 -2.85 0.30 -6.95
CA LEU A 15 -3.88 -0.01 -5.97
C LEU A 15 -4.65 1.25 -5.56
N THR A 16 -5.96 1.11 -5.35
CA THR A 16 -6.74 2.10 -4.59
C THR A 16 -6.48 1.92 -3.10
N GLN A 17 -6.79 2.91 -2.27
CA GLN A 17 -6.68 2.78 -0.80
C GLN A 17 -7.48 1.59 -0.28
N GLY A 18 -8.69 1.38 -0.82
CA GLY A 18 -9.54 0.23 -0.45
C GLY A 18 -8.96 -1.12 -0.85
N LYS A 19 -8.33 -1.23 -2.03
CA LYS A 19 -7.64 -2.47 -2.44
C LYS A 19 -6.42 -2.75 -1.57
N LEU A 20 -5.66 -1.73 -1.19
CA LEU A 20 -4.55 -1.90 -0.24
C LEU A 20 -5.08 -2.36 1.11
N ALA A 21 -6.08 -1.67 1.66
CA ALA A 21 -6.71 -1.97 2.94
C ALA A 21 -7.15 -3.44 3.04
N ALA A 22 -7.89 -3.93 2.05
CA ALA A 22 -8.34 -5.31 1.99
C ALA A 22 -7.18 -6.32 1.95
N LYS A 23 -6.07 -6.00 1.27
CA LYS A 23 -4.91 -6.89 1.15
C LYS A 23 -4.05 -6.94 2.41
N VAL A 24 -3.94 -5.83 3.15
CA VAL A 24 -3.14 -5.77 4.39
C VAL A 24 -3.94 -6.06 5.65
N GLY A 25 -5.26 -6.27 5.54
CA GLY A 25 -6.13 -6.54 6.68
C GLY A 25 -6.41 -5.31 7.53
N LEU A 26 -6.52 -4.14 6.90
CA LEU A 26 -6.86 -2.88 7.56
C LEU A 26 -8.17 -2.32 6.98
N SER A 27 -8.80 -1.41 7.72
CA SER A 27 -9.91 -0.61 7.19
C SER A 27 -9.43 0.46 6.20
N LEU A 28 -10.31 0.88 5.29
CA LEU A 28 -10.05 2.02 4.41
C LEU A 28 -9.65 3.28 5.19
N ARG A 29 -10.32 3.54 6.31
CA ARG A 29 -10.04 4.68 7.18
C ARG A 29 -8.64 4.63 7.78
N GLN A 30 -8.17 3.45 8.18
CA GLN A 30 -6.80 3.30 8.67
C GLN A 30 -5.78 3.64 7.57
N ILE A 31 -5.95 3.14 6.33
CA ILE A 31 -5.06 3.51 5.22
C ILE A 31 -5.09 5.02 4.96
N ALA A 32 -6.27 5.65 4.99
CA ALA A 32 -6.37 7.10 4.81
C ALA A 32 -5.59 7.87 5.89
N TYR A 33 -5.69 7.47 7.16
CA TYR A 33 -4.92 8.09 8.25
C TYR A 33 -3.41 7.87 8.14
N LEU A 34 -2.98 6.70 7.69
CA LEU A 34 -1.55 6.44 7.45
C LEU A 34 -1.03 7.33 6.30
N GLU A 35 -1.76 7.45 5.19
CA GLU A 35 -1.37 8.30 4.05
C GLU A 35 -1.47 9.80 4.33
N ALA A 36 -2.30 10.22 5.29
CA ALA A 36 -2.39 11.61 5.74
C ALA A 36 -1.33 11.97 6.80
N GLY A 37 -0.60 10.98 7.33
CA GLY A 37 0.34 11.19 8.44
C GLY A 37 -0.33 11.41 9.80
N GLU A 38 -1.65 11.21 9.89
CA GLU A 38 -2.41 11.31 11.15
C GLU A 38 -2.12 10.15 12.10
N ARG A 39 -1.55 9.04 11.60
CA ARG A 39 -1.05 7.93 12.40
C ARG A 39 0.31 7.47 11.93
N ARG A 40 1.14 7.08 12.90
CA ARG A 40 2.39 6.37 12.63
C ARG A 40 2.07 4.99 12.05
N VAL A 41 2.90 4.55 11.11
CA VAL A 41 2.84 3.17 10.62
C VAL A 41 3.68 2.30 11.53
N GLU A 42 3.04 1.30 12.14
CA GLU A 42 3.71 0.26 12.91
C GLU A 42 4.56 -0.63 11.98
N ASP A 43 5.61 -1.24 12.52
CA ASP A 43 6.61 -1.96 11.71
C ASP A 43 6.01 -3.18 11.00
N ASP A 44 5.11 -3.92 11.64
CA ASP A 44 4.39 -5.06 11.07
C ASP A 44 3.46 -4.64 9.92
N VAL A 45 2.80 -3.49 10.05
CA VAL A 45 1.97 -2.89 9.01
C VAL A 45 2.87 -2.42 7.86
N ALA A 46 4.03 -1.86 8.16
CA ALA A 46 4.98 -1.40 7.16
C ALA A 46 5.50 -2.54 6.30
N GLU A 47 5.87 -3.66 6.91
CA GLU A 47 6.29 -4.87 6.20
C GLU A 47 5.16 -5.40 5.29
N ARG A 48 3.94 -5.54 5.82
CA ARG A 48 2.78 -5.97 5.02
C ARG A 48 2.51 -5.07 3.82
N ILE A 49 2.55 -3.75 4.01
CA ILE A 49 2.35 -2.78 2.91
C ILE A 49 3.43 -2.94 1.85
N ARG A 50 4.71 -3.04 2.23
CA ARG A 50 5.82 -3.22 1.26
C ARG A 50 5.67 -4.51 0.46
N THR A 51 5.39 -5.63 1.13
CA THR A 51 5.21 -6.92 0.46
C THR A 51 4.06 -6.88 -0.54
N VAL A 52 2.87 -6.44 -0.08
CA VAL A 52 1.67 -6.36 -0.94
C VAL A 52 1.89 -5.43 -2.14
N CYS A 53 2.47 -4.26 -1.93
CA CYS A 53 2.70 -3.31 -3.02
C CYS A 53 3.77 -3.80 -4.00
N THR A 54 4.83 -4.46 -3.53
CA THR A 54 5.89 -5.00 -4.39
C THR A 54 5.35 -6.12 -5.28
N GLU A 55 4.60 -7.07 -4.71
CA GLU A 55 3.97 -8.14 -5.50
C GLU A 55 2.96 -7.59 -6.53
N ALA A 56 2.13 -6.64 -6.11
CA ALA A 56 1.13 -6.05 -6.99
C ALA A 56 1.77 -5.24 -8.13
N ALA A 57 2.85 -4.51 -7.85
CA ALA A 57 3.63 -3.80 -8.88
C ALA A 57 4.27 -4.78 -9.88
N ALA A 58 4.86 -5.88 -9.39
CA ALA A 58 5.45 -6.91 -10.25
C ALA A 58 4.39 -7.55 -11.18
N ARG A 59 3.22 -7.92 -10.63
CA ARG A 59 2.10 -8.46 -11.42
C ARG A 59 1.61 -7.45 -12.47
N LYS A 60 1.50 -6.17 -12.11
CA LYS A 60 1.11 -5.09 -13.04
C LYS A 60 2.12 -4.94 -14.18
N ALA A 61 3.41 -5.00 -13.89
CA ALA A 61 4.46 -4.92 -14.91
C ALA A 61 4.37 -6.10 -15.89
N MET A 62 4.23 -7.33 -15.39
CA MET A 62 4.08 -8.53 -16.22
C MET A 62 2.83 -8.48 -17.12
N SER A 63 1.70 -7.97 -16.62
CA SER A 63 0.46 -7.85 -17.39
C SER A 63 0.51 -6.77 -18.48
N SER A 64 1.48 -5.85 -18.45
CA SER A 64 1.62 -4.79 -19.46
C SER A 64 2.59 -5.13 -20.59
N ALA A 65 3.28 -6.27 -20.51
CA ALA A 65 4.31 -6.71 -21.46
C ALA A 65 3.82 -7.82 -22.42
N ALA A 66 2.53 -8.15 -22.40
CA ALA A 66 1.86 -9.10 -23.28
C ALA A 66 0.89 -8.37 -24.22
#